data_AF-A0A2R6WKK4-F1
#
_entry.id   AF-A0A2R6WKK4-F1
#
_cell.length_a   1.000
_cell.length_b   1.000
_cell.length_c   1.000
_cell.angle_alpha   90.00
_cell.angle_beta   90.00
_cell.angle_gamma   90.00
#
_symmetry.space_group_name_H-M   'P 1'
#
loop_
_entity.id
_entity.type
_entity.pdbx_description
1 polymer ?
#
loop_
_entity_poly.entity_id
_entity_poly.type
_entity_poly.pdbx_seq_one_letter_code
_entity_poly.pdbx_strand_id
1 'polypeptide(L)'
;MLQAYYEDPVRYAYLFQSFVFITRLLLHKSAARKSQPVILLTERSVSTDRVVFVEALLEQGYLDGLEAVAYDAWYSTVVNALPNILADCYIYLRASPDVCYERLKSRARSEELGVDMDYLQLLHEKHDDWFLKGTSVVSGQDGHGGTGSSRGGHLRVIDQHRRSPCGIQGRSVLVIDCSSDLDMAEQSAERDAILDQIVTFLLSRLTAKSQSQSADICDQVSVEFEQILINSQSHHQGTSQAPAAA
;
A
#
# COMPACT_ATOMS: atom_id res chain seq x y z
N MET A 1 -1.94 21.68 1.58
CA MET A 1 -2.04 21.18 0.18
C MET A 1 -3.24 20.27 -0.01
N LEU A 2 -3.45 19.27 0.86
CA LEU A 2 -4.57 18.35 0.74
C LEU A 2 -5.95 19.06 0.75
N GLN A 3 -6.14 20.03 1.66
CA GLN A 3 -7.35 20.84 1.69
C GLN A 3 -7.60 21.59 0.37
N ALA A 4 -6.58 22.28 -0.16
CA ALA A 4 -6.70 23.01 -1.43
C ALA A 4 -7.06 22.07 -2.61
N TYR A 5 -6.52 20.84 -2.61
CA TYR A 5 -6.91 19.82 -3.59
C TYR A 5 -8.39 19.43 -3.47
N TYR A 6 -8.91 19.22 -2.26
CA TYR A 6 -10.34 18.90 -2.10
C TYR A 6 -11.27 20.07 -2.39
N GLU A 7 -10.80 21.32 -2.25
CA GLU A 7 -11.58 22.52 -2.59
C GLU A 7 -11.66 22.77 -4.11
N ASP A 8 -10.59 22.52 -4.87
CA ASP A 8 -10.56 22.66 -6.33
C ASP A 8 -9.67 21.57 -6.97
N PRO A 9 -10.21 20.35 -7.16
CA PRO A 9 -9.40 19.22 -7.63
C PRO A 9 -8.91 19.43 -9.06
N VAL A 10 -9.69 20.06 -9.93
CA VAL A 10 -9.29 20.35 -11.32
C VAL A 10 -8.08 21.28 -11.36
N ARG A 11 -8.04 22.31 -10.49
CA ARG A 11 -6.92 23.24 -10.45
C ARG A 11 -5.66 22.65 -9.84
N TYR A 12 -5.81 21.79 -8.82
CA TYR A 12 -4.71 21.39 -7.95
C TYR A 12 -4.29 19.93 -8.04
N ALA A 13 -5.00 19.07 -8.79
CA ALA A 13 -4.67 17.64 -8.93
C ALA A 13 -3.21 17.42 -9.36
N TYR A 14 -2.78 18.04 -10.46
CA TYR A 14 -1.40 17.90 -10.96
C TYR A 14 -0.36 18.32 -9.93
N LEU A 15 -0.57 19.48 -9.29
CA LEU A 15 0.34 20.01 -8.28
C LEU A 15 0.39 19.10 -7.05
N PHE A 16 -0.76 18.63 -6.60
CA PHE A 16 -0.88 17.75 -5.45
C PHE A 16 -0.16 16.42 -5.70
N GLN A 17 -0.40 15.76 -6.84
CA GLN A 17 0.27 14.50 -7.18
C GLN A 17 1.79 14.66 -7.35
N SER A 18 2.23 15.78 -7.94
CA SER A 18 3.66 16.09 -8.05
C SER A 18 4.30 16.29 -6.67
N PHE A 19 3.61 16.97 -5.76
CA PHE A 19 4.09 17.18 -4.40
C PHE A 19 4.15 15.89 -3.58
N VAL A 20 3.11 15.04 -3.65
CA VAL A 20 3.07 13.74 -2.97
C VAL A 20 4.22 12.84 -3.43
N PHE A 21 4.52 12.82 -4.73
CA PHE A 21 5.67 12.08 -5.23
C PHE A 21 6.99 12.61 -4.64
N ILE A 22 7.18 13.94 -4.63
CA ILE A 22 8.41 14.57 -4.13
C ILE A 22 8.60 14.27 -2.64
N THR A 23 7.56 14.42 -1.82
CA THR A 23 7.66 14.13 -0.38
C THR A 23 7.97 12.65 -0.15
N ARG A 24 7.31 11.72 -0.87
CA ARG A 24 7.62 10.28 -0.79
C ARG A 24 9.06 9.97 -1.18
N LEU A 25 9.57 10.61 -2.24
CA LEU A 25 10.97 10.46 -2.65
C LEU A 25 11.94 10.97 -1.56
N LEU A 26 11.64 12.10 -0.93
CA LEU A 26 12.46 12.66 0.15
C LEU A 26 12.44 11.76 1.40
N LEU A 27 11.28 11.26 1.80
CA LEU A 27 11.13 10.31 2.90
C LEU A 27 11.93 9.04 2.63
N HIS A 28 11.78 8.45 1.44
CA HIS A 28 12.53 7.26 1.04
C HIS A 28 14.05 7.49 1.13
N LYS A 29 14.55 8.61 0.56
CA LYS A 29 15.98 8.93 0.59
C LYS A 29 16.49 9.21 2.01
N SER A 30 15.67 9.82 2.87
CA SER A 30 16.00 10.09 4.27
C SER A 30 16.11 8.78 5.05
N ALA A 31 15.12 7.90 4.91
CA ALA A 31 15.08 6.60 5.58
C ALA A 31 16.24 5.70 5.14
N ALA A 32 16.47 5.57 3.83
CA ALA A 32 17.56 4.76 3.28
C ALA A 32 18.95 5.22 3.74
N ARG A 33 19.14 6.52 4.01
CA ARG A 33 20.44 7.07 4.46
C ARG A 33 20.68 6.94 5.96
N LYS A 34 19.63 7.11 6.79
CA LYS A 34 19.79 7.19 8.24
C LYS A 34 20.18 5.85 8.87
N SER A 35 19.57 4.76 8.44
CA SER A 35 19.74 3.44 9.07
C SER A 35 20.33 2.37 8.17
N GLN A 36 20.47 2.63 6.85
CA GLN A 36 20.79 1.60 5.84
C GLN A 36 20.10 0.27 6.16
N PRO A 37 18.77 0.28 6.33
CA PRO A 37 18.07 -0.85 6.90
C PRO A 37 18.09 -2.01 5.91
N VAL A 38 18.08 -3.24 6.43
CA VAL A 38 17.99 -4.44 5.59
C VAL A 38 16.64 -4.49 4.87
N ILE A 39 15.57 -4.05 5.54
CA ILE A 39 14.23 -3.88 4.99
C ILE A 39 13.79 -2.44 5.23
N LEU A 40 13.32 -1.76 4.20
CA LEU A 40 12.69 -0.45 4.30
C LEU A 40 11.20 -0.59 3.99
N LEU A 41 10.35 -0.44 5.01
CA LEU A 41 8.91 -0.39 4.83
C LEU A 41 8.47 1.06 4.59
N THR A 42 7.54 1.24 3.65
CA THR A 42 6.97 2.56 3.33
C THR A 42 5.47 2.44 3.16
N GLU A 43 4.73 3.42 3.66
CA GLU A 43 3.31 3.55 3.37
C GLU A 43 3.13 4.02 1.93
N ARG A 44 2.53 3.15 1.09
CA ARG A 44 2.42 3.32 -0.37
C ARG A 44 3.79 3.42 -1.06
N SER A 45 3.77 3.55 -2.39
CA SER A 45 4.98 3.62 -3.22
C SER A 45 4.84 4.64 -4.34
N VAL A 46 5.94 5.13 -4.91
CA VAL A 46 5.85 6.02 -6.08
C VAL A 46 5.10 5.38 -7.26
N SER A 47 5.07 4.05 -7.34
CA SER A 47 4.25 3.32 -8.30
C SER A 47 2.76 3.54 -8.07
N THR A 48 2.30 3.47 -6.81
CA THR A 48 0.89 3.67 -6.44
C THR A 48 0.39 5.07 -6.83
N ASP A 49 1.21 6.10 -6.65
CA ASP A 49 0.86 7.47 -7.04
C ASP A 49 0.55 7.56 -8.53
N ARG A 50 1.38 6.91 -9.36
CA ARG A 50 1.22 6.92 -10.81
C ARG A 50 0.11 6.00 -11.33
N VAL A 51 0.04 4.76 -10.86
CA VAL A 51 -0.85 3.74 -11.46
C VAL A 51 -2.26 3.75 -10.87
N VAL A 52 -2.43 4.27 -9.65
CA VAL A 52 -3.75 4.35 -9.02
C VAL A 52 -4.24 5.79 -9.01
N PHE A 53 -3.52 6.70 -8.35
CA PHE A 53 -4.04 8.05 -8.10
C PHE A 53 -4.08 8.90 -9.36
N VAL A 54 -3.00 8.96 -10.14
CA VAL A 54 -2.99 9.71 -11.41
C VAL A 54 -4.00 9.14 -12.41
N GLU A 55 -4.15 7.81 -12.48
CA GLU A 55 -5.16 7.19 -13.37
C GLU A 55 -6.59 7.48 -12.92
N ALA A 56 -6.89 7.46 -11.61
CA ALA A 56 -8.19 7.84 -11.09
C ALA A 56 -8.51 9.31 -11.39
N LEU A 57 -7.54 10.21 -11.22
CA LEU A 57 -7.71 11.65 -11.51
C LEU A 57 -7.98 11.92 -12.99
N LEU A 58 -7.33 11.18 -13.89
CA LEU A 58 -7.59 11.24 -15.33
C LEU A 58 -9.01 10.78 -15.67
N GLU A 59 -9.45 9.69 -15.05
CA GLU A 59 -10.79 9.13 -15.27
C GLU A 59 -11.90 10.04 -14.74
N GLN A 60 -11.66 10.71 -13.62
CA GLN A 60 -12.58 11.71 -13.06
C GLN A 60 -12.55 13.06 -13.80
N GLY A 61 -11.61 13.25 -14.74
CA GLY A 61 -11.44 14.51 -15.47
C GLY A 61 -10.83 15.64 -14.63
N TYR A 62 -10.18 15.32 -13.50
CA TYR A 62 -9.45 16.29 -12.67
C TYR A 62 -8.03 16.53 -13.16
N LEU A 63 -7.47 15.59 -13.92
CA LEU A 63 -6.21 15.74 -14.62
C LEU A 63 -6.47 15.70 -16.12
N ASP A 64 -5.93 16.66 -16.87
CA ASP A 64 -6.06 16.64 -18.32
C ASP A 64 -5.01 15.73 -19.00
N GLY A 65 -5.21 15.45 -20.29
CA GLY A 65 -4.29 14.58 -21.04
C GLY A 65 -2.88 15.16 -21.20
N LEU A 66 -2.72 16.48 -21.25
CA LEU A 66 -1.42 17.14 -21.36
C LEU A 66 -0.66 17.06 -20.02
N GLU A 67 -1.36 17.29 -18.91
CA GLU A 67 -0.86 17.16 -17.55
C GLU A 67 -0.42 15.71 -17.28
N ALA A 68 -1.18 14.71 -17.74
CA ALA A 68 -0.78 13.31 -17.66
C ALA A 68 0.50 13.01 -18.44
N VAL A 69 0.60 13.48 -19.68
CA VAL A 69 1.81 13.31 -20.50
C VAL A 69 3.01 13.97 -19.83
N ALA A 70 2.84 15.17 -19.28
CA ALA A 70 3.88 15.86 -18.53
C ALA A 70 4.29 15.07 -17.27
N TYR A 71 3.31 14.57 -16.52
CA TYR A 71 3.53 13.75 -15.33
C TYR A 71 4.35 12.50 -15.67
N ASP A 72 3.95 11.77 -16.71
CA ASP A 72 4.61 10.54 -17.17
C ASP A 72 6.05 10.79 -17.60
N ALA A 73 6.30 11.89 -18.30
CA ALA A 73 7.62 12.24 -18.79
C ALA A 73 8.61 12.46 -17.64
N TRP A 74 8.25 13.26 -16.63
CA TRP A 74 9.17 13.48 -15.51
C TRP A 74 9.21 12.28 -14.56
N TYR A 75 8.08 11.60 -14.34
CA TYR A 75 8.00 10.41 -13.49
C TYR A 75 8.97 9.32 -13.99
N SER A 76 8.86 8.98 -15.28
CA SER A 76 9.72 7.96 -15.91
C SER A 76 11.19 8.37 -15.87
N THR A 77 11.49 9.65 -16.09
CA THR A 77 12.86 10.19 -16.00
C THR A 77 13.45 10.00 -14.59
N VAL A 78 12.69 10.33 -13.54
CA VAL A 78 13.16 10.20 -12.15
C VAL A 78 13.31 8.74 -11.74
N VAL A 79 12.33 7.90 -12.05
CA VAL A 79 12.37 6.46 -11.73
C VAL A 79 13.54 5.77 -12.43
N ASN A 80 13.80 6.09 -13.70
CA ASN A 80 14.94 5.55 -14.43
C ASN A 80 16.29 6.01 -13.85
N ALA A 81 16.36 7.25 -13.37
CA ALA A 81 17.58 7.78 -12.72
C ALA A 81 17.80 7.21 -11.31
N LEU A 82 16.74 6.78 -10.63
CA LEU A 82 16.75 6.31 -9.24
C LEU A 82 15.99 4.99 -9.09
N PRO A 83 16.46 3.87 -9.66
CA PRO A 83 15.70 2.61 -9.68
C PRO A 83 15.38 2.07 -8.29
N ASN A 84 16.21 2.38 -7.29
CA ASN A 84 16.04 1.93 -5.90
C ASN A 84 14.83 2.56 -5.18
N ILE A 85 14.11 3.50 -5.79
CA ILE A 85 12.87 4.06 -5.22
C ILE A 85 11.65 3.18 -5.50
N LEU A 86 11.79 2.23 -6.42
CA LEU A 86 10.77 1.22 -6.69
C LEU A 86 10.89 0.12 -5.64
N ALA A 87 9.75 -0.27 -5.07
CA ALA A 87 9.70 -1.34 -4.07
C ALA A 87 10.12 -2.69 -4.68
N ASP A 88 10.79 -3.55 -3.91
CA ASP A 88 11.12 -4.91 -4.36
C ASP A 88 9.89 -5.85 -4.34
N CYS A 89 8.95 -5.58 -3.44
CA CYS A 89 7.68 -6.28 -3.30
C CYS A 89 6.61 -5.36 -2.71
N TYR A 90 5.35 -5.81 -2.72
CA TYR A 90 4.21 -5.07 -2.19
C TYR A 90 3.45 -5.89 -1.16
N ILE A 91 2.89 -5.20 -0.16
CA ILE A 91 1.88 -5.75 0.74
C ILE A 91 0.59 -4.96 0.51
N TYR A 92 -0.43 -5.62 0.01
CA TYR A 92 -1.73 -5.01 -0.30
C TYR A 92 -2.74 -5.35 0.81
N LEU A 93 -2.99 -4.38 1.68
CA LEU A 93 -4.07 -4.42 2.68
C LEU A 93 -5.40 -4.12 1.98
N ARG A 94 -6.12 -5.17 1.58
CA ARG A 94 -7.35 -5.06 0.79
C ARG A 94 -8.55 -5.01 1.72
N ALA A 95 -9.40 -4.00 1.60
CA ALA A 95 -10.70 -3.93 2.27
C ALA A 95 -11.77 -3.47 1.28
N SER A 96 -13.04 -3.83 1.53
CA SER A 96 -14.14 -3.35 0.71
C SER A 96 -14.30 -1.82 0.81
N PRO A 97 -14.87 -1.16 -0.21
CA PRO A 97 -15.17 0.28 -0.17
C PRO A 97 -16.06 0.67 1.02
N ASP A 98 -17.06 -0.15 1.36
CA ASP A 98 -17.92 0.07 2.53
C ASP A 98 -17.13 0.15 3.83
N VAL A 99 -16.25 -0.83 4.07
CA VAL A 99 -15.39 -0.89 5.25
C VAL A 99 -14.42 0.30 5.27
N CYS A 100 -13.83 0.64 4.11
CA CYS A 100 -12.98 1.82 3.99
C CYS A 100 -13.74 3.11 4.34
N TYR A 101 -14.99 3.23 3.91
CA TYR A 101 -15.83 4.40 4.15
C TYR A 101 -16.25 4.53 5.61
N GLU A 102 -16.59 3.41 6.26
CA GLU A 102 -16.86 3.36 7.70
C GLU A 102 -15.63 3.79 8.52
N ARG A 103 -14.44 3.26 8.18
CA ARG A 103 -13.17 3.66 8.80
C ARG A 103 -12.82 5.13 8.52
N LEU A 104 -13.09 5.62 7.32
CA LEU A 104 -12.88 7.04 6.97
C LEU A 104 -13.74 7.94 7.86
N LYS A 105 -15.03 7.62 8.00
CA LYS A 105 -15.96 8.36 8.87
C LYS A 105 -15.56 8.31 10.34
N SER A 106 -15.11 7.15 10.82
CA SER A 106 -14.72 7.01 12.22
C SER A 106 -13.46 7.79 12.59
N ARG A 107 -12.51 7.95 11.65
CA ARG A 107 -11.32 8.77 11.85
C ARG A 107 -11.61 10.28 11.90
N ALA A 108 -12.72 10.72 11.30
CA ALA A 108 -13.23 12.09 11.36
C ALA A 108 -12.18 13.19 11.05
N ARG A 109 -11.28 12.95 10.08
CA ARG A 109 -10.32 13.96 9.62
C ARG A 109 -11.04 15.04 8.82
N SER A 110 -10.85 16.30 9.19
CA SER A 110 -11.48 17.46 8.56
C SER A 110 -11.30 17.51 7.05
N GLU A 111 -10.10 17.17 6.58
CA GLU A 111 -9.71 17.14 5.18
C GLU A 111 -10.34 15.99 4.38
N GLU A 112 -10.81 14.92 5.02
CA GLU A 112 -11.39 13.75 4.34
C GLU A 112 -12.93 13.83 4.24
N LEU A 113 -13.57 14.88 4.78
CA LEU A 113 -15.03 15.05 4.80
C LEU A 113 -15.68 15.12 3.41
N GLY A 114 -14.92 15.50 2.38
CA GLY A 114 -15.39 15.58 0.99
C GLY A 114 -15.26 14.28 0.20
N VAL A 115 -14.72 13.20 0.80
CA VAL A 115 -14.54 11.91 0.11
C VAL A 115 -15.87 11.18 0.05
N ASP A 116 -16.34 10.89 -1.17
CA ASP A 116 -17.55 10.12 -1.42
C ASP A 116 -17.27 8.62 -1.64
N MET A 117 -18.34 7.83 -1.66
CA MET A 117 -18.25 6.38 -1.88
C MET A 117 -17.77 6.05 -3.29
N ASP A 118 -18.19 6.83 -4.30
CA ASP A 118 -17.85 6.60 -5.70
C ASP A 118 -16.33 6.71 -5.93
N TYR A 119 -15.67 7.69 -5.28
CA TYR A 119 -14.22 7.81 -5.31
C TYR A 119 -13.53 6.64 -4.60
N LEU A 120 -14.04 6.17 -3.46
CA LEU A 120 -13.47 4.99 -2.79
C LEU A 120 -13.62 3.71 -3.61
N GLN A 121 -14.77 3.54 -4.28
CA GLN A 121 -15.02 2.45 -5.21
C GLN A 121 -14.03 2.48 -6.38
N LEU A 122 -13.84 3.65 -6.99
CA LEU A 122 -12.87 3.85 -8.07
C LEU A 122 -11.45 3.49 -7.62
N LEU A 123 -11.02 3.98 -6.45
CA LEU A 123 -9.69 3.64 -5.92
C LEU A 123 -9.55 2.14 -5.64
N HIS A 124 -10.57 1.50 -5.08
CA HIS A 124 -10.58 0.06 -4.85
C HIS A 124 -10.39 -0.72 -6.16
N GLU A 125 -11.15 -0.38 -7.18
CA GLU A 125 -11.07 -1.00 -8.50
C GLU A 125 -9.69 -0.82 -9.15
N LYS A 126 -9.09 0.38 -9.06
CA LYS A 126 -7.72 0.63 -9.56
C LYS A 126 -6.67 -0.22 -8.83
N HIS A 127 -6.79 -0.37 -7.50
CA HIS A 127 -5.87 -1.23 -6.75
C HIS A 127 -6.06 -2.71 -7.09
N ASP A 128 -7.30 -3.19 -7.18
CA ASP A 128 -7.60 -4.57 -7.57
C ASP A 128 -7.14 -4.86 -9.01
N ASP A 129 -7.34 -3.92 -9.93
CA ASP A 129 -6.85 -4.04 -11.31
C ASP A 129 -5.33 -4.09 -11.35
N TRP A 130 -4.65 -3.34 -10.49
CA TRP A 130 -3.19 -3.35 -10.43
C TRP A 130 -2.63 -4.64 -9.80
N PHE A 131 -3.17 -5.05 -8.65
CA PHE A 131 -2.63 -6.13 -7.83
C PHE A 131 -3.23 -7.52 -8.09
N LEU A 132 -4.43 -7.63 -8.68
CA LEU A 132 -5.12 -8.92 -8.81
C LEU A 132 -5.34 -9.33 -10.28
N LYS A 133 -5.46 -8.38 -11.21
CA LYS A 133 -5.77 -8.67 -12.61
C LYS A 133 -4.66 -9.47 -13.30
N GLY A 134 -5.04 -10.54 -14.00
CA GLY A 134 -4.12 -11.36 -14.79
C GLY A 134 -3.15 -12.23 -13.96
N THR A 135 -3.48 -12.49 -12.70
CA THR A 135 -2.65 -13.28 -11.77
C THR A 135 -2.99 -14.77 -11.87
N SER A 136 -1.95 -15.61 -11.85
CA SER A 136 -2.09 -17.07 -11.70
C SER A 136 -1.85 -17.40 -10.24
N VAL A 137 -2.81 -18.04 -9.58
CA VAL A 137 -2.70 -18.40 -8.16
C VAL A 137 -1.60 -19.44 -8.02
N VAL A 138 -0.54 -19.14 -7.27
CA VAL A 138 0.40 -20.16 -6.79
C VAL A 138 -0.05 -20.50 -5.38
N SER A 139 -1.03 -21.39 -5.27
CA SER A 139 -1.41 -21.97 -3.98
C SER A 139 -0.24 -22.83 -3.47
N GLY A 140 0.28 -22.48 -2.30
CA GLY A 140 1.24 -23.32 -1.58
C GLY A 140 0.55 -24.58 -1.04
N GLN A 141 1.02 -25.73 -1.54
CA GLN A 141 0.88 -27.11 -1.04
C GLN A 141 -0.54 -27.71 -0.90
N ASP A 142 -0.93 -28.46 -1.92
CA ASP A 142 -1.85 -29.59 -1.81
C ASP A 142 -1.20 -30.73 -1.01
N GLY A 143 -1.67 -30.92 0.23
CA GLY A 143 -1.54 -32.15 0.99
C GLY A 143 -2.91 -32.83 1.14
N HIS A 144 -3.11 -33.90 0.37
CA HIS A 144 -4.14 -34.95 0.48
C HIS A 144 -5.38 -34.72 1.38
N GLY A 145 -6.56 -34.68 0.74
CA GLY A 145 -7.81 -35.32 1.17
C GLY A 145 -8.26 -35.14 2.61
N GLY A 146 -9.14 -34.17 2.87
CA GLY A 146 -9.90 -34.10 4.10
C GLY A 146 -10.87 -32.92 4.11
N THR A 147 -12.17 -33.20 4.16
CA THR A 147 -13.22 -32.24 4.50
C THR A 147 -12.94 -31.66 5.88
N GLY A 148 -12.37 -30.46 5.94
CA GLY A 148 -12.06 -29.74 7.18
C GLY A 148 -11.93 -28.25 6.90
N SER A 149 -12.69 -27.45 7.65
CA SER A 149 -12.76 -25.99 7.61
C SER A 149 -11.39 -25.32 7.43
N SER A 150 -11.17 -24.67 6.29
CA SER A 150 -9.91 -23.98 5.98
C SER A 150 -9.79 -22.69 6.80
N ARG A 151 -8.89 -22.67 7.79
CA ARG A 151 -8.59 -21.55 8.70
C ARG A 151 -7.53 -20.57 8.14
N GLY A 152 -7.46 -20.37 6.84
CA GLY A 152 -6.42 -19.56 6.19
C GLY A 152 -6.90 -18.81 4.94
N GLY A 153 -8.09 -18.19 5.00
CA GLY A 153 -8.75 -17.56 3.85
C GLY A 153 -8.30 -16.12 3.54
N HIS A 154 -7.56 -15.46 4.44
CA HIS A 154 -7.30 -14.01 4.36
C HIS A 154 -6.01 -13.62 3.63
N LEU A 155 -5.15 -14.58 3.28
CA LEU A 155 -3.84 -14.28 2.71
C LEU A 155 -3.62 -14.91 1.33
N ARG A 156 -3.07 -14.14 0.40
CA ARG A 156 -2.65 -14.63 -0.91
C ARG A 156 -1.31 -14.03 -1.35
N VAL A 157 -0.35 -14.88 -1.70
CA VAL A 157 0.89 -14.46 -2.37
C VAL A 157 0.72 -14.55 -3.89
N ILE A 158 1.15 -13.51 -4.59
CA ILE A 158 1.10 -13.40 -6.04
C ILE A 158 2.51 -13.14 -6.55
N ASP A 159 3.10 -14.10 -7.27
CA ASP A 159 4.50 -14.06 -7.70
C ASP A 159 4.72 -13.72 -9.17
N GLN A 160 3.67 -13.83 -10.00
CA GLN A 160 3.79 -13.57 -11.43
C GLN A 160 2.57 -12.81 -11.96
N HIS A 161 2.78 -11.52 -12.22
CA HIS A 161 1.91 -10.69 -13.01
C HIS A 161 2.23 -10.90 -14.51
N ARG A 162 1.56 -11.87 -15.15
CA ARG A 162 1.79 -12.15 -16.59
C ARG A 162 1.29 -11.05 -17.53
N ARG A 163 0.43 -10.13 -17.06
CA ARG A 163 -0.23 -9.08 -17.88
C ARG A 163 -0.56 -7.78 -17.11
N SER A 164 0.21 -7.38 -16.10
CA SER A 164 -0.11 -6.16 -15.36
C SER A 164 0.44 -4.90 -16.04
N PRO A 165 -0.24 -3.74 -15.89
CA PRO A 165 0.31 -2.45 -16.28
C PRO A 165 1.67 -2.15 -15.63
N CYS A 166 2.39 -1.22 -16.23
CA CYS A 166 3.68 -0.66 -15.80
C CYS A 166 3.87 -0.63 -14.26
N GLY A 167 5.02 -1.10 -13.77
CA GLY A 167 5.46 -0.90 -12.37
C GLY A 167 5.49 -2.17 -11.49
N ILE A 168 4.66 -3.18 -11.75
CA ILE A 168 4.59 -4.41 -10.92
C ILE A 168 5.21 -5.65 -11.56
N GLN A 169 5.64 -5.55 -12.82
CA GLN A 169 6.17 -6.68 -13.56
C GLN A 169 7.42 -7.25 -12.87
N GLY A 170 7.34 -8.53 -12.47
CA GLY A 170 8.41 -9.24 -11.77
C GLY A 170 8.49 -8.98 -10.26
N ARG A 171 7.53 -8.25 -9.67
CA ARG A 171 7.45 -7.99 -8.23
C ARG A 171 6.34 -8.82 -7.60
N SER A 172 6.60 -9.36 -6.42
CA SER A 172 5.62 -10.13 -5.69
C SER A 172 4.73 -9.27 -4.81
N VAL A 173 3.50 -9.73 -4.63
CA VAL A 173 2.48 -9.04 -3.84
C VAL A 173 1.93 -10.00 -2.80
N LEU A 174 1.93 -9.58 -1.55
CA LEU A 174 1.22 -10.22 -0.46
C LEU A 174 -0.12 -9.51 -0.25
N VAL A 175 -1.23 -10.16 -0.55
CA VAL A 175 -2.57 -9.60 -0.35
C VAL A 175 -3.11 -10.09 0.98
N ILE A 176 -3.55 -9.15 1.82
CA ILE A 176 -4.15 -9.39 3.13
C ILE A 176 -5.58 -8.84 3.08
N ASP A 177 -6.57 -9.70 3.26
CA ASP A 177 -7.97 -9.27 3.36
C ASP A 177 -8.23 -8.68 4.76
N CYS A 178 -8.57 -7.39 4.79
CA CYS A 178 -8.89 -6.60 5.96
C CYS A 178 -10.36 -6.10 5.92
N SER A 179 -11.22 -6.80 5.15
CA SER A 179 -12.66 -6.49 5.03
C SER A 179 -13.45 -6.90 6.27
N SER A 180 -12.98 -7.90 7.03
CA SER A 180 -13.41 -8.09 8.41
C SER A 180 -12.60 -7.18 9.33
N ASP A 181 -13.18 -6.74 10.45
CA ASP A 181 -12.40 -6.16 11.54
C ASP A 181 -11.45 -7.25 12.05
N LEU A 182 -10.20 -7.16 11.60
CA LEU A 182 -9.11 -7.87 12.23
C LEU A 182 -8.96 -7.13 13.56
N ASP A 183 -9.43 -7.68 14.67
CA ASP A 183 -9.37 -6.98 15.95
C ASP A 183 -7.89 -6.89 16.42
N MET A 184 -7.14 -5.94 15.84
CA MET A 184 -5.70 -5.80 16.00
C MET A 184 -5.32 -5.20 17.36
N ALA A 185 -6.31 -4.60 18.04
CA ALA A 185 -6.17 -4.05 19.38
C ALA A 185 -6.12 -5.13 20.46
N GLU A 186 -6.74 -6.30 20.20
CA GLU A 186 -6.60 -7.47 21.07
C GLU A 186 -5.46 -8.38 20.57
N GLN A 187 -4.63 -8.87 21.50
CA GLN A 187 -3.66 -9.92 21.18
C GLN A 187 -4.44 -11.18 20.79
N SER A 188 -4.57 -11.42 19.48
CA SER A 188 -5.25 -12.57 18.93
C SER A 188 -4.26 -13.46 18.18
N ALA A 189 -4.49 -14.77 18.22
CA ALA A 189 -3.70 -15.74 17.45
C ALA A 189 -3.76 -15.47 15.93
N GLU A 190 -4.80 -14.76 15.46
CA GLU A 190 -4.97 -14.35 14.07
C GLU A 190 -4.00 -13.22 13.69
N ARG A 191 -3.83 -12.21 14.56
CA ARG A 191 -2.83 -11.15 14.37
C ARG A 191 -1.43 -11.73 14.28
N ASP A 192 -1.06 -12.59 15.22
CA ASP A 192 0.28 -13.20 15.26
C ASP A 192 0.53 -14.04 13.99
N ALA A 193 -0.48 -14.77 13.51
CA ALA A 193 -0.38 -15.53 12.27
C ALA A 193 -0.20 -14.64 11.03
N ILE A 194 -0.88 -13.48 10.97
CA ILE A 194 -0.71 -12.51 9.88
C ILE A 194 0.70 -11.92 9.90
N LEU A 195 1.19 -11.50 11.08
CA LEU A 195 2.54 -10.95 11.24
C LEU A 195 3.62 -11.96 10.86
N ASP A 196 3.50 -13.21 11.32
CA ASP A 196 4.43 -14.29 10.98
C ASP A 196 4.50 -14.54 9.46
N GLN A 197 3.36 -14.48 8.77
CA GLN A 197 3.31 -14.61 7.32
C GLN A 197 3.93 -13.42 6.59
N ILE A 198 3.74 -12.19 7.08
CA ILE A 198 4.38 -10.98 6.53
C ILE A 198 5.90 -11.08 6.68
N VAL A 199 6.37 -11.42 7.88
CA VAL A 199 7.80 -11.62 8.15
C VAL A 199 8.35 -12.71 7.24
N THR A 200 7.68 -13.87 7.15
CA THR A 200 8.09 -14.97 6.28
C THR A 200 8.16 -14.54 4.82
N PHE A 201 7.15 -13.80 4.34
CA PHE A 201 7.12 -13.25 2.98
C PHE A 201 8.31 -12.34 2.73
N LEU A 202 8.59 -11.39 3.62
CA LEU A 202 9.70 -10.45 3.47
C LEU A 202 11.07 -11.13 3.57
N LEU A 203 11.26 -12.01 4.56
CA LEU A 203 12.52 -12.75 4.75
C LEU A 203 12.83 -13.67 3.57
N SER A 204 11.81 -14.26 2.93
CA SER A 204 11.99 -15.09 1.72
C SER A 204 12.62 -14.31 0.55
N ARG A 205 12.57 -12.98 0.58
CA ARG A 205 13.10 -12.07 -0.46
C ARG A 205 14.40 -11.42 -0.11
N LEU A 206 14.90 -11.65 1.10
CA LEU A 206 16.23 -11.21 1.49
C LEU A 206 17.31 -12.08 0.84
N THR A 207 18.44 -11.45 0.52
CA THR A 207 19.63 -12.18 0.06
C THR A 207 20.18 -13.08 1.18
N ALA A 208 20.87 -14.16 0.82
CA ALA A 208 21.48 -15.09 1.79
C ALA A 208 22.44 -14.40 2.79
N LYS A 209 23.05 -13.28 2.39
CA LYS A 209 23.94 -12.47 3.26
C LYS A 209 23.18 -11.69 4.34
N SER A 210 21.91 -11.38 4.09
CA SER A 210 21.02 -10.65 5.01
C SER A 210 20.28 -11.56 6.00
N GLN A 211 20.26 -12.87 5.75
CA GLN A 211 19.55 -13.86 6.58
C GLN A 211 20.19 -14.11 7.96
N SER A 212 21.47 -13.74 8.16
CA SER A 212 22.16 -13.85 9.45
C SER A 212 21.66 -12.87 10.51
N GLN A 213 20.86 -11.87 10.13
CA GLN A 213 20.22 -10.88 11.02
C GLN A 213 18.71 -11.11 11.16
N SER A 214 18.21 -12.29 10.79
CA SER A 214 16.77 -12.58 10.67
C SER A 214 15.95 -12.34 11.94
N ALA A 215 16.50 -12.59 13.13
CA ALA A 215 15.80 -12.35 14.39
C ALA A 215 15.57 -10.85 14.65
N ASP A 216 16.61 -10.02 14.54
CA ASP A 216 16.50 -8.56 14.72
C ASP A 216 15.57 -7.93 13.65
N ILE A 217 15.60 -8.48 12.43
CA ILE A 217 14.73 -8.06 11.33
C ILE A 217 13.26 -8.40 11.62
N CYS A 218 13.00 -9.60 12.17
CA CYS A 218 11.65 -10.04 12.53
C CYS A 218 11.01 -9.08 13.53
N ASP A 219 11.74 -8.71 14.59
CA ASP A 219 11.25 -7.80 15.61
C ASP A 219 11.00 -6.39 15.06
N GLN A 220 11.93 -5.85 14.26
CA GLN A 220 11.78 -4.52 13.65
C GLN A 220 10.57 -4.46 12.71
N VAL A 221 10.44 -5.45 11.81
CA VAL A 221 9.33 -5.52 10.84
C VAL A 221 8.00 -5.65 11.56
N SER A 222 7.92 -6.48 12.60
CA SER A 222 6.68 -6.67 13.36
C SER A 222 6.23 -5.36 14.00
N VAL A 223 7.14 -4.62 14.65
CA VAL A 223 6.81 -3.32 15.27
C VAL A 223 6.38 -2.27 14.25
N GLU A 224 7.11 -2.13 13.15
CA GLU A 224 6.76 -1.16 12.10
C GLU A 224 5.41 -1.51 11.43
N PHE A 225 5.18 -2.79 11.16
CA PHE A 225 3.95 -3.23 10.50
C PHE A 225 2.73 -3.20 11.42
N GLU A 226 2.89 -3.51 12.70
CA GLU A 226 1.85 -3.31 13.71
C GLU A 226 1.38 -1.85 13.73
N GLN A 227 2.31 -0.90 13.70
CA GLN A 227 1.94 0.52 13.66
C GLN A 227 1.18 0.89 12.37
N ILE A 228 1.59 0.35 11.22
CA ILE A 228 0.88 0.55 9.94
C ILE A 228 -0.53 -0.04 9.99
N LEU A 229 -0.68 -1.25 10.53
CA LEU A 229 -1.97 -1.91 10.68
C LEU A 229 -2.89 -1.12 11.61
N ILE A 230 -2.40 -0.69 12.78
CA ILE A 230 -3.15 0.13 13.73
C ILE A 230 -3.61 1.43 13.05
N ASN A 231 -2.73 2.12 12.34
CA ASN A 231 -3.09 3.35 11.62
C ASN A 231 -4.16 3.08 10.54
N SER A 232 -4.11 1.93 9.87
CA SER A 232 -5.07 1.54 8.84
C SER A 232 -6.46 1.21 9.39
N GLN A 233 -6.56 0.81 10.66
CA GLN A 233 -7.81 0.35 11.29
C GLN A 233 -8.32 1.27 12.41
N SER A 234 -7.55 2.28 12.80
CA SER A 234 -7.86 3.12 13.96
C SER A 234 -9.23 3.80 13.89
N HIS A 235 -10.11 3.43 14.81
CA HIS A 235 -11.20 4.25 15.33
C HIS A 235 -10.61 5.21 16.39
N HIS A 236 -10.28 6.44 16.03
CA HIS A 236 -9.75 7.37 17.04
C HIS A 236 -10.91 8.00 17.82
N GLN A 237 -11.13 7.56 19.07
CA GLN A 237 -11.70 8.46 20.08
C GLN A 237 -10.72 9.62 20.24
N GLY A 238 -11.24 10.83 20.09
CA GLY A 238 -10.46 12.04 19.85
C GLY A 238 -9.35 12.27 20.87
N THR A 239 -8.12 12.28 20.37
CA THR A 239 -7.07 13.15 20.87
C THR A 239 -6.42 13.84 19.68
N SER A 240 -6.63 15.15 19.61
CA SER A 240 -6.01 16.06 18.66
C SER A 240 -4.49 16.04 18.79
N GLN A 241 -3.81 15.17 18.04
CA GLN A 241 -2.47 15.43 17.54
C GLN A 241 -2.42 14.96 16.09
N ALA A 242 -2.51 15.94 15.18
CA ALA A 242 -2.15 15.74 13.79
C ALA A 242 -0.71 15.21 13.72
N PRO A 243 -0.43 14.07 13.06
CA PRO A 243 0.91 13.84 12.59
C PRO A 243 1.15 14.89 11.50
N ALA A 244 2.11 15.77 11.76
CA ALA A 244 2.57 16.75 10.80
C ALA A 244 2.81 16.04 9.47
N ALA A 245 2.23 16.60 8.41
CA ALA A 245 2.70 16.36 7.06
C ALA A 245 4.23 16.51 7.06
N ALA A 246 4.93 15.41 6.81
CA ALA A 246 6.36 15.35 6.60
C ALA A 246 6.61 14.60 5.30
#